data_AF-A0A8T6Q466-F1
#
_entry.id   AF-A0A8T6Q466-F1
#
_cell.length_a   1.000
_cell.length_b   1.000
_cell.length_c   1.000
_cell.angle_alpha   90.00
_cell.angle_beta   90.00
_cell.angle_gamma   90.00
#
_symmetry.space_group_name_H-M   'P 1'
#
loop_
_entity.id
_entity.type
_entity.pdbx_description
1 polymer ?
#
loop_
_entity_poly.entity_id
_entity_poly.type
_entity_poly.pdbx_seq_one_letter_code
_entity_poly.pdbx_strand_id
1 'polypeptide(L)'
;MGLDPGLRTGVKVAVVDATGKLVATDTIYPHTGQAAKAAMTVAALCEKHNVELVAIGNGTASRETERFYLDVQKQFPKVTAQKVIVSEAGASVYSASELAAQEFPDLDVSLRGAVSIARRLQDPLAELVKIDPKSIGVGQYQHDVSQTQL
;
A
#
# COMPACT_ATOMS: atom_id res chain seq x y z
N MET A 1 -0.50 4.12 7.53
CA MET A 1 0.53 3.29 6.85
C MET A 1 -0.14 2.50 5.74
N GLY A 2 0.47 2.40 4.56
CA GLY A 2 0.07 1.52 3.49
C GLY A 2 1.02 0.33 3.38
N LEU A 3 0.45 -0.86 3.24
CA LEU A 3 1.13 -2.11 2.92
C LEU A 3 0.65 -2.55 1.54
N ASP A 4 1.56 -2.56 0.58
CA ASP A 4 1.36 -3.10 -0.77
C ASP A 4 1.89 -4.54 -0.82
N PRO A 5 1.02 -5.55 -0.77
CA PRO A 5 1.42 -6.94 -0.60
C PRO A 5 2.28 -7.47 -1.75
N GLY A 6 3.19 -8.39 -1.41
CA GLY A 6 4.00 -9.09 -2.39
C GLY A 6 4.75 -10.25 -1.77
N LEU A 7 4.98 -11.31 -2.55
CA LEU A 7 5.71 -12.50 -2.13
C LEU A 7 7.22 -12.29 -2.30
N ARG A 8 7.77 -12.74 -3.43
CA ARG A 8 9.21 -12.71 -3.73
C ARG A 8 9.81 -11.29 -3.73
N THR A 9 9.03 -10.30 -4.15
CA THR A 9 9.44 -8.89 -4.20
C THR A 9 9.27 -8.16 -2.87
N GLY A 10 8.74 -8.83 -1.84
CA GLY A 10 8.44 -8.24 -0.55
C GLY A 10 7.15 -7.42 -0.54
N VAL A 11 6.75 -7.04 0.67
CA VAL A 11 5.65 -6.11 0.93
C VAL A 11 6.24 -4.71 1.00
N LYS A 12 5.68 -3.80 0.21
CA LYS A 12 6.15 -2.41 0.13
C LYS A 12 5.39 -1.60 1.18
N VAL A 13 6.13 -0.82 1.96
CA VAL A 13 5.60 -0.08 3.10
C VAL A 13 5.74 1.42 2.83
N ALA A 14 4.67 2.16 3.06
CA ALA A 14 4.68 3.62 3.08
C ALA A 14 3.96 4.13 4.32
N VAL A 15 4.54 5.12 4.99
CA VAL A 15 3.89 5.84 6.08
C VAL A 15 3.63 7.25 5.61
N VAL A 16 2.35 7.65 5.63
CA VAL A 16 1.90 9.01 5.38
C VAL A 16 1.36 9.60 6.67
N ASP A 17 1.57 10.90 6.87
CA ASP A 17 0.96 11.63 7.99
C ASP A 17 -0.50 12.01 7.69
N ALA A 18 -1.16 12.70 8.62
CA ALA A 18 -2.56 13.12 8.50
C ALA A 18 -2.85 14.02 7.29
N THR A 19 -1.84 14.64 6.68
CA THR A 19 -1.98 15.47 5.47
C THR A 19 -1.75 14.70 4.17
N GLY A 20 -1.40 13.41 4.26
CA GLY A 20 -1.03 12.59 3.11
C GLY A 20 0.42 12.77 2.67
N LYS A 21 1.24 13.49 3.45
CA LYS A 21 2.68 13.64 3.19
C LYS A 21 3.40 12.34 3.53
N LEU A 22 4.27 11.88 2.63
CA LEU A 22 5.12 10.72 2.85
C LEU A 22 6.20 11.03 3.91
N VAL A 23 6.28 10.21 4.95
CA VAL A 23 7.22 10.39 6.07
C VAL A 23 8.19 9.21 6.26
N ALA A 24 7.86 8.03 5.74
CA ALA A 24 8.76 6.89 5.72
C ALA A 24 8.36 5.87 4.65
N THR A 25 9.33 5.09 4.18
CA THR A 25 9.12 3.94 3.30
C THR A 25 10.05 2.81 3.68
N ASP A 26 9.65 1.57 3.40
CA ASP A 26 10.51 0.40 3.55
C ASP A 26 10.05 -0.73 2.61
N THR A 27 10.89 -1.74 2.41
CA THR A 27 10.50 -3.01 1.78
C THR A 27 10.80 -4.15 2.74
N ILE A 28 9.75 -4.85 3.17
CA ILE A 28 9.85 -5.94 4.15
C ILE A 28 9.53 -7.28 3.50
N TYR A 29 10.06 -8.36 4.08
CA TYR A 29 9.96 -9.70 3.50
C TYR A 29 9.28 -10.70 4.45
N PRO A 30 8.01 -10.49 4.83
CA PRO A 30 7.32 -11.35 5.80
C PRO A 30 7.09 -12.77 5.27
N HIS A 31 7.00 -12.93 3.94
CA HIS A 31 6.57 -14.18 3.31
C HIS A 31 7.73 -15.05 2.79
N THR A 32 8.99 -14.61 2.97
CA THR A 32 10.18 -15.32 2.47
C THR A 32 11.20 -15.59 3.58
N GLY A 33 10.73 -15.93 4.78
CA GLY A 33 11.58 -16.33 5.92
C GLY A 33 12.16 -15.19 6.76
N GLN A 34 11.81 -13.92 6.47
CA GLN A 34 12.23 -12.76 7.29
C GLN A 34 11.09 -12.15 8.12
N ALA A 35 10.09 -12.97 8.48
CA ALA A 35 8.89 -12.54 9.22
C ALA A 35 9.22 -11.78 10.52
N ALA A 36 10.17 -12.27 11.32
CA ALA A 36 10.54 -11.61 12.57
C ALA A 36 11.16 -10.22 12.35
N LYS A 37 12.03 -10.09 11.34
CA LYS A 37 12.64 -8.80 10.96
C LYS A 37 11.57 -7.83 10.45
N ALA A 38 10.69 -8.31 9.57
CA ALA A 38 9.57 -7.54 9.05
C ALA A 38 8.65 -7.05 10.19
N ALA A 39 8.37 -7.89 11.18
CA ALA A 39 7.51 -7.56 12.32
C ALA A 39 8.11 -6.43 13.17
N MET A 40 9.41 -6.51 13.47
CA MET A 40 10.12 -5.43 14.20
C MET A 40 10.09 -4.12 13.43
N THR A 41 10.31 -4.15 12.11
CA THR A 41 10.25 -2.95 11.26
C THR A 41 8.86 -2.31 11.29
N VAL A 42 7.80 -3.11 11.11
CA VAL A 42 6.41 -2.59 11.13
C VAL A 42 6.08 -1.99 12.48
N ALA A 43 6.40 -2.68 13.58
CA ALA A 43 6.17 -2.18 14.93
C ALA A 43 6.91 -0.85 15.18
N ALA A 44 8.19 -0.78 14.80
CA ALA A 44 8.99 0.43 14.94
C ALA A 44 8.43 1.61 14.13
N LEU A 45 7.95 1.38 12.91
CA LEU A 45 7.31 2.41 12.09
C LEU A 45 5.97 2.86 12.68
N CYS A 46 5.16 1.93 13.19
CA CYS A 46 3.91 2.24 13.86
C CYS A 46 4.12 3.11 15.10
N GLU A 47 5.07 2.75 15.96
CA GLU A 47 5.38 3.52 17.18
C GLU A 47 6.02 4.88 16.84
N LYS A 48 7.01 4.92 15.94
CA LYS A 48 7.73 6.15 15.59
C LYS A 48 6.83 7.23 14.99
N HIS A 49 5.85 6.83 14.19
CA HIS A 49 4.99 7.73 13.46
C HIS A 49 3.56 7.81 14.02
N ASN A 50 3.31 7.23 15.19
CA ASN A 50 1.98 7.16 15.82
C ASN A 50 0.89 6.73 14.82
N VAL A 51 1.15 5.64 14.11
CA VAL A 51 0.24 5.17 13.06
C VAL A 51 -1.09 4.75 13.70
N GLU A 52 -2.20 5.31 13.21
CA GLU A 52 -3.55 4.97 13.67
C GLU A 52 -4.24 3.94 12.77
N LEU A 53 -3.92 3.97 11.46
CA LEU A 53 -4.54 3.13 10.44
C LEU A 53 -3.50 2.45 9.54
N VAL A 54 -3.76 1.19 9.19
CA VAL A 54 -2.97 0.38 8.26
C VAL A 54 -3.83 -0.06 7.08
N ALA A 55 -3.61 0.56 5.92
CA ALA A 55 -4.20 0.15 4.65
C ALA A 55 -3.43 -1.04 4.08
N ILE A 56 -4.12 -2.13 3.74
CA ILE A 56 -3.53 -3.31 3.11
C ILE A 56 -4.15 -3.46 1.72
N GLY A 57 -3.32 -3.45 0.68
CA GLY A 57 -3.76 -3.73 -0.69
C GLY A 57 -4.44 -5.09 -0.81
N ASN A 58 -5.46 -5.19 -1.65
CA ASN A 58 -6.27 -6.40 -1.81
C ASN A 58 -5.76 -7.36 -2.90
N GLY A 59 -4.55 -7.17 -3.42
CA GLY A 59 -3.98 -8.03 -4.45
C GLY A 59 -3.23 -9.24 -3.93
N THR A 60 -2.15 -9.57 -4.63
CA THR A 60 -1.39 -10.81 -4.43
C THR A 60 -0.76 -10.85 -3.04
N ALA A 61 -1.01 -11.93 -2.29
CA ALA A 61 -0.55 -12.11 -0.91
C ALA A 61 -1.18 -11.15 0.13
N SER A 62 -2.34 -10.56 -0.18
CA SER A 62 -3.09 -9.70 0.74
C SER A 62 -3.50 -10.43 2.02
N ARG A 63 -4.02 -11.66 1.90
CA ARG A 63 -4.43 -12.50 3.04
C ARG A 63 -3.25 -12.84 3.97
N GLU A 64 -2.11 -13.17 3.38
CA GLU A 64 -0.88 -13.48 4.08
C GLU A 64 -0.34 -12.24 4.81
N THR A 65 -0.40 -11.08 4.14
CA THR A 65 0.02 -9.78 4.72
C THR A 65 -0.90 -9.36 5.86
N GLU A 66 -2.21 -9.57 5.72
CA GLU A 66 -3.20 -9.34 6.76
C GLU A 66 -2.96 -10.23 7.98
N ARG A 67 -2.72 -11.52 7.77
CA ARG A 67 -2.38 -12.46 8.86
C ARG A 67 -1.08 -12.06 9.55
N PHE A 68 -0.05 -11.73 8.78
CA PHE A 68 1.22 -11.23 9.30
C PHE A 68 1.00 -9.99 10.19
N TYR A 69 0.22 -9.01 9.72
CA TYR A 69 -0.05 -7.81 10.50
C TYR A 69 -0.79 -8.12 11.82
N LEU A 70 -1.76 -9.03 11.81
CA LEU A 70 -2.43 -9.49 13.04
C LEU A 70 -1.44 -10.15 14.02
N ASP A 71 -0.47 -10.90 13.52
CA ASP A 71 0.56 -11.50 14.37
C ASP A 71 1.53 -10.43 14.92
N VAL A 72 1.82 -9.36 14.16
CA VAL A 72 2.53 -8.17 14.67
C VAL A 72 1.76 -7.54 15.84
N GLN A 73 0.45 -7.34 15.71
CA GLN A 73 -0.34 -6.74 16.81
C GLN A 73 -0.34 -7.60 18.08
N LYS A 74 -0.35 -8.94 17.94
CA LYS A 74 -0.22 -9.85 19.10
C LYS A 74 1.15 -9.76 19.75
N GLN A 75 2.21 -9.67 18.94
CA GLN A 75 3.59 -9.65 19.41
C GLN A 75 4.00 -8.29 20.01
N PHE A 76 3.45 -7.19 19.48
CA PHE A 76 3.78 -5.83 19.87
C PHE A 76 2.50 -5.10 20.34
N PRO A 77 2.13 -5.19 21.63
CA PRO A 77 0.86 -4.64 22.14
C PRO A 77 0.69 -3.13 21.97
N LYS A 78 1.78 -2.38 21.74
CA LYS A 78 1.75 -0.95 21.43
C LYS A 78 1.26 -0.65 20.02
N VAL A 79 1.26 -1.65 19.12
CA VAL A 79 0.76 -1.52 17.75
C VAL A 79 -0.76 -1.67 17.76
N THR A 80 -1.44 -0.57 18.07
CA THR A 80 -2.91 -0.52 18.16
C THR A 80 -3.59 -0.10 16.86
N ALA A 81 -2.81 0.22 15.82
CA ALA A 81 -3.33 0.73 14.56
C ALA A 81 -4.32 -0.25 13.91
N GLN A 82 -5.47 0.23 13.47
CA GLN A 82 -6.52 -0.60 12.88
C GLN A 82 -6.18 -0.91 11.42
N LYS A 83 -6.31 -2.18 11.03
CA LYS A 83 -6.14 -2.59 9.63
C LYS A 83 -7.43 -2.37 8.83
N VAL A 84 -7.28 -1.97 7.57
CA VAL A 84 -8.36 -1.86 6.59
C VAL A 84 -7.86 -2.42 5.25
N ILE A 85 -8.68 -3.25 4.60
CA ILE A 85 -8.39 -3.73 3.25
C ILE A 85 -8.79 -2.65 2.25
N VAL A 86 -7.89 -2.30 1.34
CA VAL A 86 -8.07 -1.23 0.34
C VAL A 86 -7.84 -1.79 -1.05
N SER A 87 -8.64 -1.34 -2.02
CA SER A 87 -8.44 -1.70 -3.43
C SER A 87 -7.09 -1.18 -3.91
N GLU A 88 -6.26 -2.03 -4.51
CA GLU A 88 -5.03 -1.64 -5.20
C GLU A 88 -5.26 -1.35 -6.70
N ALA A 89 -6.51 -1.38 -7.17
CA ALA A 89 -6.86 -1.15 -8.57
C ALA A 89 -6.23 0.15 -9.09
N GLY A 90 -5.44 0.06 -10.16
CA GLY A 90 -4.73 1.21 -10.74
C GLY A 90 -3.53 1.72 -9.93
N ALA A 91 -3.19 1.17 -8.75
CA ALA A 91 -2.02 1.61 -7.98
C ALA A 91 -0.70 1.39 -8.75
N SER A 92 -0.61 0.29 -9.51
CA SER A 92 0.52 0.01 -10.42
C SER A 92 0.56 0.96 -11.63
N VAL A 93 -0.59 1.45 -12.08
CA VAL A 93 -0.65 2.44 -13.18
C VAL A 93 -0.25 3.82 -12.67
N TYR A 94 -0.75 4.20 -11.50
CA TYR A 94 -0.32 5.40 -10.80
C TYR A 94 1.19 5.39 -10.58
N SER A 95 1.77 4.31 -10.03
CA SER A 95 3.19 4.28 -9.67
C SER A 95 4.13 4.47 -10.87
N ALA A 96 3.72 3.98 -12.05
CA ALA A 96 4.43 4.12 -13.31
C ALA A 96 4.10 5.43 -14.07
N SER A 97 3.17 6.25 -13.58
CA SER A 97 2.76 7.49 -14.24
C SER A 97 3.80 8.61 -14.10
N GLU A 98 3.78 9.55 -15.05
CA GLU A 98 4.57 10.79 -14.96
C GLU A 98 4.19 11.61 -13.73
N LEU A 99 2.90 11.64 -13.37
CA LEU A 99 2.41 12.35 -12.18
C LEU A 99 3.07 11.81 -10.90
N ALA A 100 3.10 10.48 -10.71
CA ALA A 100 3.75 9.89 -9.54
C ALA A 100 5.27 10.09 -9.57
N ALA A 101 5.89 10.12 -10.76
CA ALA A 101 7.30 10.47 -10.90
C ALA A 101 7.60 11.92 -10.52
N GLN A 102 6.67 12.85 -10.76
CA GLN A 102 6.78 14.24 -10.32
C GLN A 102 6.51 14.40 -8.82
N GLU A 103 5.53 13.67 -8.26
CA GLU A 103 5.25 13.70 -6.82
C GLU A 103 6.39 13.06 -6.00
N PHE A 104 7.03 12.00 -6.52
CA PHE A 104 8.08 11.25 -5.84
C PHE A 104 9.27 10.88 -6.76
N PRO A 105 10.09 11.87 -7.15
CA PRO A 105 11.20 11.66 -8.10
C PRO A 105 12.22 10.65 -7.62
N ASP A 106 12.56 10.70 -6.32
CA ASP A 106 13.61 9.86 -5.72
C ASP A 106 13.09 8.51 -5.20
N LEU A 107 11.79 8.24 -5.34
CA LEU A 107 11.18 7.02 -4.85
C LEU A 107 11.11 5.96 -5.95
N ASP A 108 11.53 4.74 -5.63
CA ASP A 108 11.38 3.59 -6.51
C ASP A 108 9.91 3.38 -6.90
N VAL A 109 9.67 2.97 -8.15
CA VAL A 109 8.33 2.77 -8.71
C VAL A 109 7.50 1.82 -7.84
N SER A 110 8.10 0.78 -7.28
CA SER A 110 7.37 -0.19 -6.47
C SER A 110 6.85 0.38 -5.13
N LEU A 111 7.52 1.40 -4.57
CA LEU A 111 7.13 2.03 -3.31
C LEU A 111 6.02 3.07 -3.50
N ARG A 112 5.92 3.69 -4.69
CA ARG A 112 4.86 4.67 -5.01
C ARG A 112 3.46 4.03 -4.93
N GLY A 113 3.34 2.75 -5.25
CA GLY A 113 2.09 1.99 -5.10
C GLY A 113 1.62 1.94 -3.63
N ALA A 114 2.54 1.69 -2.69
CA ALA A 114 2.24 1.68 -1.26
C ALA A 114 1.81 3.07 -0.75
N VAL A 115 2.37 4.15 -1.31
CA VAL A 115 1.92 5.52 -1.01
C VAL A 115 0.47 5.71 -1.45
N SER A 116 0.11 5.27 -2.65
CA SER A 116 -1.27 5.38 -3.15
C SER A 116 -2.24 4.59 -2.27
N ILE A 117 -1.89 3.36 -1.88
CA ILE A 117 -2.72 2.55 -0.97
C ILE A 117 -2.94 3.26 0.38
N ALA A 118 -1.90 3.89 0.93
CA ALA A 118 -2.01 4.63 2.19
C ALA A 118 -2.95 5.84 2.07
N ARG A 119 -2.83 6.62 0.99
CA ARG A 119 -3.64 7.82 0.73
C ARG A 119 -5.09 7.51 0.40
N ARG A 120 -5.36 6.41 -0.32
CA ARG A 120 -6.73 5.95 -0.62
C ARG A 120 -7.56 5.70 0.63
N LEU A 121 -6.94 5.27 1.72
CA LEU A 121 -7.65 5.08 2.98
C LEU A 121 -8.05 6.42 3.63
N GLN A 122 -7.25 7.47 3.44
CA GLN A 122 -7.54 8.81 3.97
C GLN A 122 -8.66 9.49 3.17
N ASP A 123 -8.54 9.47 1.85
CA ASP A 123 -9.55 10.01 0.92
C ASP A 123 -9.49 9.21 -0.41
N PRO A 124 -10.42 8.26 -0.62
CA PRO A 124 -10.45 7.46 -1.84
C PRO A 124 -10.63 8.32 -3.10
N LEU A 125 -11.45 9.38 -3.03
CA LEU A 125 -11.77 10.19 -4.20
C LEU A 125 -10.55 11.01 -4.63
N ALA A 126 -9.91 11.71 -3.68
CA ALA A 126 -8.74 12.54 -3.98
C ALA A 126 -7.55 11.75 -4.54
N GLU A 127 -7.45 10.46 -4.20
CA GLU A 127 -6.36 9.61 -4.69
C GLU A 127 -6.71 8.90 -6.01
N LEU A 128 -7.95 8.45 -6.21
CA LEU A 128 -8.36 7.74 -7.43
C LEU A 128 -8.45 8.66 -8.66
N VAL A 129 -8.74 9.95 -8.49
CA VAL A 129 -8.78 10.93 -9.60
C VAL A 129 -7.41 11.17 -10.25
N LYS A 130 -6.32 10.73 -9.61
CA LYS A 130 -4.95 10.83 -10.16
C LYS A 130 -4.64 9.77 -11.21
N ILE A 131 -5.56 8.85 -11.45
CA ILE A 131 -5.40 7.68 -12.31
C ILE A 131 -6.35 7.85 -13.48
N ASP A 132 -5.91 7.47 -14.68
CA ASP A 132 -6.83 7.35 -15.81
C ASP A 132 -8.00 6.44 -15.40
N PRO A 133 -9.27 6.91 -15.47
CA PRO A 133 -10.43 6.13 -15.08
C PRO A 133 -10.48 4.73 -15.73
N LYS A 134 -10.03 4.60 -16.99
CA LYS A 134 -10.01 3.30 -17.71
C LYS A 134 -8.98 2.32 -17.16
N SER A 135 -8.01 2.85 -16.40
CA SER A 135 -6.95 2.08 -15.74
C SER A 135 -7.29 1.68 -14.31
N ILE A 136 -8.43 2.13 -13.76
CA ILE A 136 -8.93 1.64 -12.47
C ILE A 136 -9.63 0.31 -12.74
N GLY A 137 -8.90 -0.80 -12.56
CA GLY A 137 -9.40 -2.16 -12.81
C GLY A 137 -10.54 -2.54 -11.86
N VAL A 138 -11.78 -2.44 -12.32
CA VAL A 138 -13.02 -2.78 -11.59
C VAL A 138 -13.73 -4.01 -12.16
N GLY A 139 -13.31 -4.50 -13.32
CA GLY A 139 -13.92 -5.66 -13.99
C GLY A 139 -12.89 -6.59 -14.64
N GLN A 140 -13.20 -7.90 -14.66
CA GLN A 140 -12.28 -8.93 -15.18
C GLN A 140 -11.94 -8.74 -16.66
N TYR A 141 -12.94 -8.37 -17.49
CA TYR A 141 -12.80 -8.19 -18.94
C TYR A 141 -12.69 -6.72 -19.35
N GLN A 142 -12.31 -5.83 -18.43
CA GLN A 142 -12.25 -4.39 -18.67
C GLN A 142 -11.31 -4.01 -19.82
N HIS A 143 -10.25 -4.78 -20.04
CA HIS A 143 -9.32 -4.57 -21.14
C HIS A 143 -9.79 -5.20 -22.46
N ASP A 144 -10.82 -6.05 -22.43
CA ASP A 144 -11.34 -6.77 -23.60
C ASP A 144 -12.56 -6.06 -24.24
N VAL A 145 -13.10 -5.02 -23.59
CA VAL A 145 -14.21 -4.22 -24.11
C VAL A 145 -13.72 -3.03 -24.93
N SER A 146 -14.64 -2.43 -25.70
CA SER A 146 -14.38 -1.21 -26.47
C SER A 146 -13.91 -0.08 -25.57
N GLN A 147 -12.64 0.31 -25.72
CA GLN A 147 -12.03 1.35 -24.89
C GLN A 147 -12.64 2.73 -25.12
N THR A 148 -13.32 2.98 -26.24
CA THR A 148 -14.02 4.25 -26.49
C THR A 148 -15.33 4.35 -25.70
N GLN A 149 -15.95 3.21 -25.40
CA GLN A 149 -17.23 3.13 -24.68
C GLN A 149 -17.07 2.93 -23.15
N LEU A 150 -15.89 2.47 -22.72
CA LEU A 150 -15.46 2.38 -21.32
C LEU A 150 -15.00 3.75 -20.79
#